data_AF-A0A354F804-F1
#
_entry.id   AF-A0A354F804-F1
#
_cell.length_a   1.000
_cell.length_b   1.000
_cell.length_c   1.000
_cell.angle_alpha   90.00
_cell.angle_beta   90.00
_cell.angle_gamma   90.00
#
_symmetry.space_group_name_H-M   'P 1'
#
loop_
_entity.id
_entity.type
_entity.pdbx_description
1 polymer ?
#
loop_
_entity_poly.entity_id
_entity_poly.type
_entity_poly.pdbx_seq_one_letter_code
_entity_poly.pdbx_strand_id
1 'polypeptide(L)'
;AYTIQVKTQEKPTPGGGKGKLAIGWYLNETSPADLVAVTDLSTDSMWLFTHSEFTTFAQQHSSKGIYQLYMYVDETIKTKKEKALKSQFNDYLIEKRFKTFF
;
A
#
# COMPACT_ATOMS: atom_id res chain seq x y z
N ALA A 1 2.41 22.61 2.58
CA ALA A 1 2.90 21.60 3.54
C ALA A 1 1.90 20.45 3.54
N TYR A 2 2.37 19.20 3.62
CA TYR A 2 1.52 18.01 3.61
C TYR A 2 1.58 17.31 4.96
N THR A 3 0.44 16.83 5.44
CA THR A 3 0.37 15.84 6.51
C THR A 3 0.54 14.44 5.92
N ILE A 4 1.41 13.63 6.52
CA ILE A 4 1.75 12.31 6.00
C ILE A 4 1.53 11.27 7.09
N GLN A 5 0.68 10.27 6.82
CA GLN A 5 0.58 9.09 7.67
C GLN A 5 1.51 8.00 7.14
N VAL A 6 2.44 7.56 7.98
CA VAL A 6 3.39 6.49 7.65
C VAL A 6 2.88 5.16 8.20
N LYS A 7 2.87 4.11 7.37
CA LYS A 7 2.55 2.73 7.75
C LYS A 7 3.70 1.81 7.31
N THR A 8 4.23 1.04 8.24
CA THR A 8 5.41 0.21 7.98
C THR A 8 5.07 -1.26 8.04
N GLN A 9 5.67 -2.06 7.17
CA GLN A 9 5.68 -3.52 7.24
C GLN A 9 7.13 -3.99 7.23
N GLU A 10 7.53 -4.77 8.25
CA GLU A 10 8.91 -5.24 8.37
C GLU A 10 9.32 -6.15 7.19
N LYS A 11 8.44 -7.08 6.83
CA LYS A 11 8.66 -8.05 5.74
C LYS A 11 7.34 -8.59 5.20
N PRO A 12 7.31 -9.17 3.99
CA PRO A 12 6.13 -9.84 3.47
C PRO A 12 5.66 -10.98 4.39
N THR A 13 4.35 -11.10 4.57
CA THR A 13 3.73 -12.16 5.39
C THR A 13 2.66 -12.91 4.60
N PRO A 14 2.41 -14.20 4.92
CA PRO A 14 1.38 -14.97 4.23
C PRO A 14 -0.01 -14.52 4.66
N GLY A 15 -0.88 -14.21 3.69
CA GLY A 15 -2.28 -13.89 3.97
C GLY A 15 -3.01 -15.04 4.67
N GLY A 16 -3.60 -14.83 5.85
CA GLY A 16 -4.28 -15.88 6.61
C GLY A 16 -3.35 -17.03 7.06
N GLY A 17 -2.05 -16.78 7.21
CA GLY A 17 -1.07 -17.74 7.74
C GLY A 17 -0.57 -18.81 6.75
N LYS A 18 -1.33 -19.09 5.68
CA LYS A 18 -0.96 -20.06 4.62
C LYS A 18 -1.07 -19.50 3.20
N GLY A 19 -1.54 -18.27 3.06
CA GLY A 19 -1.71 -17.62 1.76
C GLY A 19 -0.40 -17.14 1.15
N LYS A 20 -0.53 -16.52 -0.01
CA LYS A 20 0.60 -15.92 -0.72
C LYS A 20 1.22 -14.78 0.07
N LEU A 21 2.53 -14.60 -0.09
CA LEU A 21 3.27 -13.54 0.59
C LEU A 21 2.87 -12.17 0.04
N ALA A 22 2.51 -11.27 0.95
CA ALA A 22 2.21 -9.88 0.62
C ALA A 22 2.74 -8.93 1.69
N ILE A 23 2.99 -7.70 1.28
CA ILE A 23 3.09 -6.55 2.16
C ILE A 23 1.71 -5.87 2.19
N GLY A 24 1.25 -5.41 3.35
CA GLY A 24 -0.07 -4.82 3.44
C GLY A 24 -0.25 -3.92 4.64
N TRP A 25 -1.08 -2.91 4.47
CA TRP A 25 -1.27 -1.84 5.44
C TRP A 25 -2.74 -1.45 5.55
N TYR A 26 -3.10 -0.94 6.72
CA TYR A 26 -4.46 -0.52 7.04
C TYR A 26 -4.54 1.00 7.19
N LEU A 27 -5.58 1.59 6.60
CA LEU A 27 -5.90 3.01 6.72
C LEU A 27 -7.35 3.16 7.19
N ASN A 28 -7.58 4.00 8.20
CA ASN A 28 -8.94 4.37 8.58
C ASN A 28 -9.50 5.35 7.54
N GLU A 29 -10.76 5.19 7.15
CA GLU A 29 -11.43 6.08 6.18
C GLU A 29 -11.49 7.54 6.64
N THR A 30 -11.41 7.77 7.95
CA THR A 30 -11.39 9.10 8.58
C THR A 30 -9.98 9.65 8.79
N SER A 31 -8.94 9.02 8.23
CA SER A 31 -7.58 9.54 8.34
C SER A 31 -7.50 10.98 7.82
N PRO A 32 -6.96 11.93 8.61
CA PRO A 32 -6.86 13.32 8.18
C PRO A 32 -5.64 13.57 7.28
N ALA A 33 -4.85 12.54 6.94
CA ALA A 33 -3.60 12.70 6.22
C ALA A 33 -3.81 13.01 4.74
N ASP A 34 -3.10 14.02 4.23
CA ASP A 34 -3.08 14.34 2.79
C ASP A 34 -2.45 13.20 1.99
N LEU A 35 -1.37 12.63 2.54
CA LEU A 35 -0.57 11.57 1.93
C LEU A 35 -0.45 10.36 2.86
N VAL A 36 -0.35 9.19 2.25
CA VAL A 36 -0.13 7.92 2.93
C VAL A 36 1.14 7.29 2.39
N ALA A 37 2.16 7.20 3.24
CA ALA A 37 3.42 6.54 2.94
C ALA A 37 3.38 5.11 3.49
N VAL A 38 3.61 4.12 2.63
CA VAL A 38 3.66 2.71 3.03
C VAL A 38 5.02 2.10 2.71
N THR A 39 5.54 1.27 3.60
CA THR A 39 6.91 0.74 3.47
C THR A 39 7.02 -0.77 3.58
N ASP A 40 7.95 -1.33 2.80
CA ASP A 40 8.50 -2.66 2.95
C ASP A 40 9.95 -2.52 3.43
N LEU A 41 10.15 -2.63 4.75
CA LEU A 41 11.45 -2.40 5.38
C LEU A 41 12.48 -3.47 4.97
N SER A 42 12.04 -4.67 4.59
CA SER A 42 12.94 -5.75 4.15
C SER A 42 13.65 -5.45 2.84
N THR A 43 13.12 -4.52 2.04
CA THR A 43 13.69 -4.10 0.76
C THR A 43 13.96 -2.60 0.68
N ASP A 44 13.89 -1.90 1.81
CA ASP A 44 14.01 -0.44 1.90
C ASP A 44 13.17 0.31 0.85
N SER A 45 11.96 -0.20 0.58
CA SER A 45 11.07 0.33 -0.44
C SER A 45 9.92 1.11 0.19
N MET A 46 9.58 2.25 -0.40
CA MET A 46 8.47 3.09 0.04
C MET A 46 7.61 3.56 -1.13
N TRP A 47 6.28 3.50 -0.94
CA TRP A 47 5.30 4.05 -1.86
C TRP A 47 4.55 5.20 -1.20
N LEU A 48 4.29 6.26 -1.97
CA LEU A 48 3.61 7.46 -1.52
C LEU A 48 2.33 7.69 -2.33
N PHE A 49 1.20 7.59 -1.66
CA PHE A 49 -0.13 7.75 -2.21
C PHE A 49 -0.79 9.03 -1.69
N THR A 50 -1.66 9.64 -2.48
CA THR A 50 -2.71 10.50 -1.91
C THR A 50 -3.70 9.64 -1.13
N HIS A 51 -4.47 10.26 -0.24
CA HIS A 51 -5.57 9.54 0.43
C HIS A 51 -6.53 8.90 -0.57
N SER A 52 -6.90 9.61 -1.65
CA SER A 52 -7.81 9.10 -2.68
C SER A 52 -7.23 7.93 -3.49
N GLU A 53 -5.93 7.95 -3.79
CA GLU A 53 -5.25 6.85 -4.47
C GLU A 53 -5.22 5.61 -3.57
N PHE A 54 -4.92 5.77 -2.28
CA PHE A 54 -4.91 4.66 -1.33
C PHE A 54 -6.29 3.98 -1.25
N THR A 55 -7.37 4.77 -1.10
CA THR A 55 -8.73 4.21 -1.02
C THR A 55 -9.17 3.58 -2.34
N THR A 56 -8.75 4.14 -3.48
CA THR A 56 -9.03 3.56 -4.80
C THR A 56 -8.34 2.21 -5.00
N PHE A 57 -7.10 2.07 -4.55
CA PHE A 57 -6.32 0.84 -4.74
C PHE A 57 -6.49 -0.19 -3.62
N ALA A 58 -7.07 0.19 -2.49
CA ALA A 58 -7.36 -0.72 -1.40
C ALA A 58 -8.25 -1.88 -1.88
N GLN A 59 -7.75 -3.11 -1.77
CA GLN A 59 -8.47 -4.28 -2.27
C GLN A 59 -9.60 -4.71 -1.32
N GLN A 60 -9.57 -4.26 -0.06
CA GLN A 60 -10.62 -4.51 0.92
C GLN A 60 -11.04 -3.23 1.63
N HIS A 61 -12.33 -3.15 1.95
CA HIS A 61 -12.90 -2.14 2.82
C HIS A 61 -13.84 -2.85 3.79
N SER A 62 -13.56 -2.75 5.09
CA SER A 62 -14.38 -3.40 6.13
C SER A 62 -15.57 -2.52 6.53
N SER A 63 -16.60 -3.12 7.11
CA SER A 63 -17.75 -2.40 7.68
C SER A 63 -17.41 -1.45 8.84
N LYS A 64 -16.17 -1.51 9.35
CA LYS A 64 -15.66 -0.61 10.39
C LYS A 64 -14.92 0.62 9.82
N GLY A 65 -15.01 0.87 8.51
CA GLY A 65 -14.35 2.03 7.89
C GLY A 65 -12.83 1.86 7.77
N ILE A 66 -12.34 0.63 7.57
CA ILE A 66 -10.90 0.35 7.44
C ILE A 66 -10.61 -0.16 6.03
N TYR A 67 -9.79 0.58 5.30
CA TYR A 67 -9.20 0.19 4.02
C TYR A 67 -7.98 -0.69 4.25
N GLN A 68 -7.81 -1.71 3.42
CA GLN A 68 -6.61 -2.52 3.35
C GLN A 68 -6.06 -2.49 1.93
N LEU A 69 -4.83 -1.98 1.80
CA LEU A 69 -4.02 -2.11 0.60
C LEU A 69 -2.95 -3.16 0.85
N TYR A 70 -2.82 -4.11 -0.07
CA TYR A 70 -1.73 -5.07 -0.08
C TYR A 70 -1.11 -5.21 -1.47
N MET A 71 0.15 -5.66 -1.47
CA MET A 71 0.93 -5.95 -2.66
C MET A 71 1.56 -7.33 -2.49
N TYR A 72 1.24 -8.26 -3.40
CA TYR A 72 1.93 -9.54 -3.50
C TYR A 72 3.34 -9.34 -4.02
N VAL A 73 4.29 -10.05 -3.41
CA VAL A 73 5.71 -10.03 -3.82
C VAL A 73 6.05 -11.06 -4.88
N ASP A 74 5.21 -12.08 -5.05
CA ASP A 74 5.31 -13.06 -6.12
C ASP A 74 4.49 -12.59 -7.33
N GLU A 75 5.20 -12.11 -8.34
CA GLU A 75 4.65 -11.53 -9.58
C GLU A 75 3.95 -12.57 -10.48
N THR A 76 4.05 -13.86 -10.16
CA THR A 76 3.37 -14.93 -10.92
C THR A 76 1.92 -15.17 -10.47
N ILE A 77 1.51 -14.53 -9.37
CA ILE A 77 0.18 -14.72 -8.79
C ILE A 77 -0.90 -14.12 -9.70
N LYS A 78 -1.89 -14.95 -10.03
CA LYS A 78 -3.13 -14.48 -10.67
C LYS A 78 -4.05 -13.89 -9.60
N THR A 79 -4.30 -12.59 -9.71
CA THR A 79 -5.22 -11.85 -8.83
C THR A 79 -6.51 -11.53 -9.57
N LYS A 80 -7.64 -11.49 -8.83
CA LYS A 80 -8.92 -10.96 -9.34
C LYS A 80 -9.00 -9.44 -9.23
N LYS A 81 -8.08 -8.81 -8.50
CA LYS A 81 -8.00 -7.37 -8.30
C LYS A 81 -7.16 -6.74 -9.39
N GLU A 82 -7.56 -5.57 -9.87
CA GLU A 82 -6.87 -4.85 -10.95
C GLU A 82 -5.41 -4.55 -10.56
N LYS A 83 -5.20 -4.03 -9.36
CA LYS A 83 -3.87 -3.82 -8.78
C LYS A 83 -3.71 -4.61 -7.48
N ALA A 84 -2.75 -5.51 -7.44
CA ALA A 84 -2.36 -6.25 -6.25
C ALA A 84 -0.93 -6.81 -6.29
N LEU A 85 -0.19 -6.70 -7.40
CA LEU A 85 1.23 -7.08 -7.49
C LEU A 85 2.10 -5.86 -7.18
N LYS A 86 3.25 -6.07 -6.53
CA LYS A 86 4.18 -4.99 -6.14
C LYS A 86 4.61 -4.16 -7.35
N SER A 87 4.92 -4.79 -8.48
CA SER A 87 5.31 -4.12 -9.72
C SER A 87 4.28 -3.12 -10.26
N GLN A 88 2.98 -3.34 -10.02
CA GLN A 88 1.89 -2.47 -10.48
C GLN A 88 1.83 -1.12 -9.75
N PHE A 89 2.59 -1.00 -8.65
CA PHE A 89 2.69 0.21 -7.86
C PHE A 89 4.00 0.98 -8.09
N ASN A 90 4.82 0.58 -9.08
CA ASN A 90 6.12 1.21 -9.34
C ASN A 90 6.04 2.72 -9.63
N ASP A 91 4.91 3.26 -10.07
CA ASP A 91 4.73 4.70 -10.30
C ASP A 91 4.49 5.50 -9.01
N TYR A 92 4.18 4.81 -7.91
CA TYR A 92 3.98 5.39 -6.59
C TYR A 92 5.22 5.30 -5.70
N LEU A 93 6.32 4.70 -6.19
CA LEU A 93 7.60 4.70 -5.50
C LEU A 93 8.05 6.12 -5.17
N ILE A 94 8.58 6.33 -3.96
CA ILE A 94 8.94 7.67 -3.47
C ILE A 94 9.88 8.41 -4.41
N GLU A 95 10.81 7.72 -5.07
CA GLU A 95 11.78 8.29 -6.00
C GLU A 95 11.10 8.96 -7.20
N LYS A 96 9.94 8.44 -7.61
CA LYS A 96 9.11 9.05 -8.68
C LYS A 96 8.18 10.11 -8.14
N ARG A 97 7.60 9.88 -6.95
CA ARG A 97 6.62 10.78 -6.33
C ARG A 97 7.24 12.02 -5.72
N PHE A 98 8.54 12.00 -5.43
CA PHE A 98 9.27 13.17 -4.91
C PHE A 98 9.02 14.37 -5.82
N LYS A 99 9.27 14.24 -7.13
CA LYS A 99 9.04 15.29 -8.14
C LYS A 99 7.59 15.81 -8.23
N THR A 100 6.61 15.09 -7.70
CA THR A 100 5.20 15.47 -7.73
C THR A 100 4.80 16.27 -6.49
N PHE A 101 5.39 15.98 -5.33
CA PHE A 101 4.97 16.55 -4.04
C PHE A 101 6.04 17.38 -3.33
N PHE A 102 7.30 17.32 -3.77
CA PHE A 102 8.47 17.97 -3.17
C PHE A 102 9.40 18.54 -4.25
#